data_AF-A0A820USD7-F1
#
_entry.id   AF-A0A820USD7-F1
#
_cell.length_a   1.000
_cell.length_b   1.000
_cell.length_c   1.000
_cell.angle_alpha   90.00
_cell.angle_beta   90.00
_cell.angle_gamma   90.00
#
_symmetry.space_group_name_H-M   'P 1'
#
loop_
_entity.id
_entity.type
_entity.pdbx_description
1 polymer ?
#
loop_
_entity_poly.entity_id
_entity_poly.type
_entity_poly.pdbx_seq_one_letter_code
_entity_poly.pdbx_strand_id
1 'polypeptide(L)'
;MGIPLDQQFKIEKKGIMEERLPVLHPSGVEHHYFVTYISLPPDVEDGAAVEQWTERMTFIQEDLSWLLQQDHTKFWCEVAFNKDFHSMLDSYLRYAPRPQRCIGIDHYSSIKNGKELEDSVSRLMFMCILRLSTHKESAENFFTPEGFGHVIYDNYIFDIPRLFDICSLYAINNKELLSKMIGNIFKQQEGYTRDLSDAIKSIKDVITKRMKVFLTQTGPKKLHTTATSSSQELIDLLYYILDLSCTINRFLSVNPQSKITFFHEDFHLTQVCSLIHSFETFLRAYERVQQSNEISDNIDIFEEAKYETIVLFNDLLASCCVDPLLINENKSENVESINNIFSLLITEKRFLAAYEDYFSLDQIIDIVHQTTDLLDDQQIKFYTDGVKQAIELYGTPSCQRKLISEQPLGDVDEKNV
;
A
#
# COMPACT_ATOMS: atom_id res chain seq x y z
N MET A 1 -31.16 27.74 -0.30
CA MET A 1 -29.87 27.07 -0.55
C MET A 1 -28.88 27.72 0.41
N GLY A 2 -28.15 26.94 1.22
CA GLY A 2 -27.21 27.50 2.19
C GLY A 2 -26.05 28.24 1.52
N ILE A 3 -25.31 29.05 2.28
CA ILE A 3 -24.06 29.69 1.82
C ILE A 3 -22.92 28.69 2.08
N PRO A 4 -22.02 28.41 1.12
CA PRO A 4 -20.88 27.51 1.34
C PRO A 4 -19.98 27.97 2.49
N LEU A 5 -19.44 27.05 3.29
CA LEU A 5 -18.65 27.37 4.49
C LEU A 5 -17.42 28.24 4.19
N ASP A 6 -16.73 27.99 3.08
CA ASP A 6 -15.61 28.80 2.59
C ASP A 6 -15.97 30.26 2.25
N GLN A 7 -17.27 30.56 2.11
CA GLN A 7 -17.78 31.89 1.80
C GLN A 7 -18.53 32.53 2.98
N GLN A 8 -18.62 31.85 4.12
CA GLN A 8 -19.26 32.37 5.32
C GLN A 8 -18.32 33.28 6.12
N PHE A 9 -18.86 34.37 6.66
CA PHE A 9 -18.11 35.33 7.49
C PHE A 9 -18.87 35.65 8.78
N LYS A 10 -18.11 35.81 9.87
CA LYS A 10 -18.58 36.33 11.16
C LYS A 10 -18.01 37.73 11.41
N ILE A 11 -18.73 38.55 12.16
CA ILE A 11 -18.24 39.85 12.62
C ILE A 11 -17.72 39.69 14.04
N GLU A 12 -16.45 40.01 14.26
CA GLU A 12 -15.83 40.03 15.58
C GLU A 12 -15.60 41.49 16.02
N LYS A 13 -16.02 41.83 17.25
CA LYS A 13 -15.83 43.15 17.82
C LYS A 13 -14.51 43.21 18.60
N LYS A 14 -13.54 43.98 18.10
CA LYS A 14 -12.31 44.34 18.82
C LYS A 14 -12.42 45.78 19.31
N GLY A 15 -13.10 45.98 20.45
CA GLY A 15 -13.37 47.30 21.01
C GLY A 15 -14.41 48.07 20.17
N ILE A 16 -14.00 49.16 19.52
CA ILE A 16 -14.87 50.00 18.66
C ILE A 16 -14.85 49.51 17.19
N MET A 17 -13.87 48.70 16.81
CA MET A 17 -13.74 48.19 15.44
C MET A 17 -14.46 46.86 15.27
N GLU A 18 -15.21 46.74 14.17
CA GLU A 18 -15.82 45.49 13.71
C GLU A 18 -14.94 44.91 12.59
N GLU A 19 -14.44 43.70 12.80
CA GLU A 19 -13.63 42.95 11.83
C GLU A 19 -14.47 41.82 11.24
N ARG A 20 -14.47 41.72 9.90
CA ARG A 20 -15.16 40.65 9.18
C ARG A 20 -14.19 39.50 8.96
N LEU A 21 -14.39 38.39 9.66
CA LEU A 21 -13.52 37.21 9.61
C LEU A 21 -14.23 36.03 8.94
N PRO A 22 -13.51 35.14 8.24
CA PRO A 22 -14.06 33.86 7.80
C PRO A 22 -14.61 33.07 9.00
N VAL A 23 -15.68 32.32 8.78
CA VAL A 23 -16.23 31.44 9.81
C VAL A 23 -15.27 30.28 10.13
N LEU A 24 -14.64 29.71 9.10
CA LEU A 24 -13.52 28.78 9.23
C LEU A 24 -12.26 29.55 9.65
N HIS A 25 -11.95 29.53 10.94
CA HIS A 25 -10.87 30.32 11.52
C HIS A 25 -10.30 29.64 12.77
N PRO A 26 -8.99 29.78 13.08
CA PRO A 26 -8.38 29.17 14.27
C PRO A 26 -9.06 29.52 15.60
N SER A 27 -9.71 30.69 15.70
CA SER A 27 -10.50 31.05 16.89
C SER A 27 -11.80 30.27 17.07
N GLY A 28 -12.17 29.44 16.09
CA GLY A 28 -13.29 28.51 16.15
C GLY A 28 -12.94 27.13 16.72
N VAL A 29 -11.67 26.87 17.01
CA VAL A 29 -11.21 25.66 17.68
C VAL A 29 -11.63 25.72 19.15
N GLU A 30 -12.30 24.69 19.63
CA GLU A 30 -12.65 24.49 21.02
C GLU A 30 -11.42 24.02 21.82
N HIS A 31 -11.41 24.24 23.14
CA HIS A 31 -10.33 23.77 24.01
C HIS A 31 -10.48 22.26 24.28
N HIS A 32 -10.36 21.45 23.22
CA HIS A 32 -10.42 20.00 23.26
C HIS A 32 -9.05 19.41 22.87
N TYR A 33 -8.58 18.44 23.64
CA TYR A 33 -7.25 17.85 23.50
C TYR A 33 -7.38 16.43 22.99
N PHE A 34 -6.65 16.11 21.92
CA PHE A 34 -6.60 14.75 21.38
C PHE A 34 -5.30 14.06 21.80
N VAL A 35 -5.41 12.85 22.33
CA VAL A 35 -4.23 12.03 22.65
C VAL A 35 -3.75 11.24 21.44
N THR A 36 -2.45 10.97 21.36
CA THR A 36 -1.88 10.15 20.29
C THR A 36 -2.21 8.67 20.48
N TYR A 37 -2.44 7.97 19.36
CA TYR A 37 -2.62 6.52 19.35
C TYR A 37 -1.33 5.79 19.73
N ILE A 38 -1.49 4.65 20.42
CA ILE A 38 -0.42 3.70 20.71
C ILE A 38 -0.81 2.31 20.24
N SER A 39 0.14 1.58 19.64
CA SER A 39 -0.07 0.18 19.28
C SER A 39 -0.32 -0.67 20.52
N LEU A 40 -0.98 -1.80 20.31
CA LEU A 40 -1.08 -2.82 21.34
C LEU A 40 0.32 -3.23 21.83
N PRO A 41 0.55 -3.39 23.14
CA PRO A 41 1.84 -3.84 23.65
C PRO A 41 2.20 -5.22 23.09
N PRO A 42 3.49 -5.46 22.76
CA PRO A 42 3.94 -6.78 22.30
C PRO A 42 3.74 -7.89 23.35
N ASP A 43 3.89 -7.54 24.63
CA ASP A 43 3.63 -8.42 25.75
C ASP A 43 2.29 -8.07 26.39
N VAL A 44 1.27 -8.87 26.08
CA VAL A 44 -0.09 -8.70 26.62
C VAL A 44 -0.23 -9.22 28.06
N GLU A 45 0.81 -9.84 28.62
CA GLU A 45 0.85 -10.20 30.04
C GLU A 45 1.28 -9.03 30.94
N ASP A 46 1.88 -7.99 30.36
CA ASP A 46 2.15 -6.72 31.06
C ASP A 46 0.83 -5.96 31.27
N GLY A 47 0.19 -6.24 32.40
CA GLY A 47 -1.07 -5.62 32.78
C GLY A 47 -1.03 -4.10 32.84
N ALA A 48 0.12 -3.49 33.16
CA ALA A 48 0.25 -2.03 33.20
C ALA A 48 0.28 -1.43 31.78
N ALA A 49 0.99 -2.07 30.85
CA ALA A 49 1.01 -1.66 29.45
C ALA A 49 -0.37 -1.84 28.78
N VAL A 50 -1.07 -2.93 29.09
CA VAL A 50 -2.44 -3.18 28.61
C VAL A 50 -3.44 -2.16 29.18
N GLU A 51 -3.34 -1.81 30.45
CA GLU A 51 -4.17 -0.78 31.08
C GLU A 51 -3.93 0.59 30.42
N GLN A 52 -2.66 0.97 30.20
CA GLN A 52 -2.32 2.20 29.48
C GLN A 52 -2.88 2.23 28.06
N TRP A 53 -2.78 1.12 27.32
CA TRP A 53 -3.37 1.00 25.99
C TRP A 53 -4.89 1.16 26.03
N THR A 54 -5.54 0.48 26.97
CA THR A 54 -7.01 0.52 27.12
C THR A 54 -7.50 1.93 27.45
N GLU A 55 -6.85 2.61 28.39
CA GLU A 55 -7.16 4.00 28.75
C GLU A 55 -6.98 4.94 27.54
N ARG A 56 -5.84 4.82 26.83
CA ARG A 56 -5.57 5.65 25.64
C ARG A 56 -6.62 5.46 24.57
N MET A 57 -6.99 4.21 24.27
CA MET A 57 -7.99 3.89 23.26
C MET A 57 -9.38 4.39 23.65
N THR A 58 -9.70 4.37 24.95
CA THR A 58 -10.97 4.91 25.47
C THR A 58 -11.04 6.42 25.26
N PHE A 59 -9.98 7.17 25.58
CA PHE A 59 -9.93 8.61 25.29
C PHE A 59 -10.11 8.90 23.80
N ILE A 60 -9.38 8.18 22.93
CA ILE A 60 -9.53 8.36 21.47
C ILE A 60 -10.95 8.05 21.00
N GLN A 61 -11.59 7.01 21.54
CA GLN A 61 -12.97 6.67 21.22
C GLN A 61 -13.94 7.80 21.62
N GLU A 62 -13.78 8.37 22.81
CA GLU A 62 -14.58 9.48 23.32
C GLU A 62 -14.37 10.75 22.49
N ASP A 63 -13.11 11.11 22.23
CA ASP A 63 -12.72 12.31 21.46
C ASP A 63 -13.23 12.23 20.01
N LEU A 64 -13.09 11.08 19.34
CA LEU A 64 -13.63 10.89 17.99
C LEU A 64 -15.16 10.93 17.98
N SER A 65 -15.81 10.38 19.01
CA SER A 65 -17.27 10.44 19.15
C SER A 65 -17.75 11.87 19.35
N TRP A 66 -17.05 12.65 20.18
CA TRP A 66 -17.32 14.07 20.37
C TRP A 66 -17.12 14.86 19.07
N LEU A 67 -16.03 14.61 18.34
CA LEU A 67 -15.71 15.31 17.09
C LEU A 67 -16.79 15.07 16.03
N LEU A 68 -17.27 13.82 15.89
CA LEU A 68 -18.34 13.47 14.95
C LEU A 68 -19.70 14.09 15.30
N GLN A 69 -19.93 14.43 16.57
CA GLN A 69 -21.15 15.10 17.01
C GLN A 69 -21.12 16.63 16.76
N GLN A 70 -19.97 17.20 16.41
CA GLN A 70 -19.87 18.63 16.16
C GLN A 70 -20.64 19.06 14.91
N ASP A 71 -21.22 20.25 14.97
CA ASP A 71 -21.79 20.94 13.81
C ASP A 71 -20.72 21.12 12.72
N HIS A 72 -21.16 21.16 11.45
CA HIS A 72 -20.27 21.23 10.28
C HIS A 72 -19.14 22.25 10.44
N THR A 73 -19.46 23.51 10.79
CA THR A 73 -18.46 24.55 11.00
C THR A 73 -17.45 24.22 12.08
N LYS A 74 -17.90 23.73 13.24
CA LYS A 74 -17.03 23.44 14.39
C LYS A 74 -16.10 22.27 14.08
N PHE A 75 -16.66 21.21 13.48
CA PHE A 75 -15.89 20.08 12.98
C PHE A 75 -14.76 20.54 12.07
N TRP A 76 -15.06 21.41 11.09
CA TRP A 76 -14.05 21.89 10.14
C TRP A 76 -13.02 22.83 10.77
N CYS A 77 -13.39 23.64 11.77
CA CYS A 77 -12.42 24.39 12.56
C CYS A 77 -11.47 23.48 13.33
N GLU A 78 -11.97 22.43 13.99
CA GLU A 78 -11.14 21.46 14.70
C GLU A 78 -10.13 20.79 13.76
N VAL A 79 -10.61 20.15 12.70
CA VAL A 79 -9.75 19.31 11.85
C VAL A 79 -8.78 20.10 10.97
N ALA A 80 -9.03 21.39 10.73
CA ALA A 80 -8.12 22.25 9.97
C ALA A 80 -7.05 22.91 10.84
N PHE A 81 -7.31 23.13 12.14
CA PHE A 81 -6.46 23.99 12.96
C PHE A 81 -6.01 23.37 14.30
N ASN A 82 -6.61 22.27 14.74
CA ASN A 82 -6.20 21.58 15.96
C ASN A 82 -5.02 20.62 15.68
N LYS A 83 -3.84 20.97 16.21
CA LYS A 83 -2.60 20.19 16.00
C LYS A 83 -2.62 18.84 16.70
N ASP A 84 -3.36 18.72 17.80
CA ASP A 84 -3.46 17.48 18.56
C ASP A 84 -4.28 16.47 17.75
N PHE A 85 -5.32 16.93 17.05
CA PHE A 85 -6.08 16.10 16.11
C PHE A 85 -5.17 15.52 15.02
N HIS A 86 -4.33 16.34 14.37
CA HIS A 86 -3.38 15.83 13.37
C HIS A 86 -2.39 14.83 13.96
N SER A 87 -1.89 15.07 15.18
CA SER A 87 -0.98 14.16 15.86
C SER A 87 -1.63 12.81 16.17
N MET A 88 -2.91 12.83 16.57
CA MET A 88 -3.73 11.63 16.79
C MET A 88 -3.98 10.89 15.48
N LEU A 89 -4.36 11.60 14.41
CA LEU A 89 -4.55 11.01 13.07
C LEU A 89 -3.26 10.36 12.54
N ASP A 90 -2.13 11.07 12.61
CA ASP A 90 -0.83 10.56 12.13
C ASP A 90 -0.35 9.34 12.91
N SER A 91 -0.47 9.39 14.24
CA SER A 91 -0.11 8.24 15.07
C SER A 91 -1.03 7.05 14.83
N TYR A 92 -2.34 7.27 14.66
CA TYR A 92 -3.28 6.20 14.33
C TYR A 92 -2.96 5.57 12.98
N LEU A 93 -2.84 6.37 11.91
CA LEU A 93 -2.61 5.87 10.55
C LEU A 93 -1.29 5.10 10.43
N ARG A 94 -0.26 5.51 11.19
CA ARG A 94 1.05 4.86 11.22
C ARG A 94 1.09 3.54 11.99
N TYR A 95 0.37 3.47 13.11
CA TYR A 95 0.56 2.42 14.11
C TYR A 95 -0.64 1.48 14.28
N ALA A 96 -1.78 1.79 13.69
CA ALA A 96 -2.95 0.90 13.67
C ALA A 96 -2.59 -0.43 13.00
N PRO A 97 -3.11 -1.56 13.52
CA PRO A 97 -2.81 -2.88 12.99
C PRO A 97 -3.27 -2.99 11.53
N ARG A 98 -2.38 -3.48 10.65
CA ARG A 98 -2.72 -3.72 9.25
C ARG A 98 -3.07 -5.19 9.03
N PRO A 99 -4.10 -5.52 8.22
CA PRO A 99 -4.52 -6.90 7.99
C PRO A 99 -3.40 -7.87 7.59
N GLN A 100 -2.46 -7.44 6.76
CA GLN A 100 -1.33 -8.28 6.31
C GLN A 100 -0.30 -8.58 7.41
N ARG A 101 -0.30 -7.82 8.50
CA ARG A 101 0.58 -8.02 9.66
C ARG A 101 -0.08 -8.81 10.80
N CYS A 102 -1.37 -9.13 10.67
CA CYS A 102 -2.17 -9.80 11.70
C CYS A 102 -2.67 -11.18 11.24
N ILE A 103 -2.04 -11.78 10.22
CA ILE A 103 -2.43 -13.09 9.71
C ILE A 103 -2.23 -14.13 10.82
N GLY A 104 -3.33 -14.76 11.25
CA GLY A 104 -3.29 -15.89 12.19
C GLY A 104 -3.06 -15.55 13.66
N ILE A 105 -3.05 -14.26 14.05
CA ILE A 105 -2.79 -13.85 15.45
C ILE A 105 -3.98 -13.08 16.02
N ASP A 106 -4.66 -13.66 17.02
CA ASP A 106 -5.62 -12.94 17.84
C ASP A 106 -4.90 -12.21 18.97
N HIS A 107 -4.39 -11.02 18.67
CA HIS A 107 -3.65 -10.20 19.62
C HIS A 107 -4.50 -9.71 20.82
N TYR A 108 -5.84 -9.81 20.72
CA TYR A 108 -6.75 -9.23 21.70
C TYR A 108 -7.38 -10.26 22.63
N SER A 109 -7.12 -11.56 22.44
CA SER A 109 -7.78 -12.65 23.16
C SER A 109 -7.65 -12.54 24.69
N SER A 110 -6.56 -11.94 25.17
CA SER A 110 -6.25 -11.78 26.59
C SER A 110 -6.73 -10.46 27.20
N ILE A 111 -7.29 -9.56 26.38
CA ILE A 111 -7.70 -8.21 26.80
C ILE A 111 -9.22 -8.14 26.79
N LYS A 112 -9.81 -7.90 27.96
CA LYS A 112 -11.27 -7.80 28.09
C LYS A 112 -11.80 -6.70 27.16
N ASN A 113 -12.65 -7.08 26.22
CA ASN A 113 -13.26 -6.21 25.19
C ASN A 113 -12.22 -5.46 24.32
N GLY A 114 -10.96 -5.92 24.26
CA GLY A 114 -9.90 -5.24 23.53
C GLY A 114 -10.21 -5.12 22.03
N LYS A 115 -10.72 -6.20 21.43
CA LYS A 115 -11.11 -6.19 20.01
C LYS A 115 -12.27 -5.24 19.74
N GLU A 116 -13.29 -5.23 20.59
CA GLU A 116 -14.46 -4.34 20.47
C GLU A 116 -14.05 -2.85 20.57
N LEU A 117 -13.11 -2.54 21.44
CA LEU A 117 -12.57 -1.20 21.59
C LEU A 117 -11.78 -0.77 20.36
N GLU A 118 -10.92 -1.64 19.82
CA GLU A 118 -10.19 -1.38 18.58
C GLU A 118 -11.14 -1.19 17.40
N ASP A 119 -12.12 -2.08 17.22
CA ASP A 119 -13.13 -1.98 16.17
C ASP A 119 -13.93 -0.68 16.29
N SER A 120 -14.26 -0.26 17.51
CA SER A 120 -14.97 0.99 17.73
C SER A 120 -14.11 2.21 17.35
N VAL A 121 -12.85 2.26 17.78
CA VAL A 121 -11.94 3.36 17.42
C VAL A 121 -11.72 3.39 15.91
N SER A 122 -11.49 2.23 15.30
CA SER A 122 -11.31 2.08 13.85
C SER A 122 -12.52 2.56 13.05
N ARG A 123 -13.72 2.17 13.48
CA ARG A 123 -14.97 2.64 12.88
C ARG A 123 -15.14 4.16 13.02
N LEU A 124 -14.91 4.72 14.20
CA LEU A 124 -15.06 6.16 14.44
C LEU A 124 -14.04 6.96 13.61
N MET A 125 -12.80 6.51 13.56
CA MET A 125 -11.76 7.12 12.73
C MET A 125 -12.14 7.09 11.25
N PHE A 126 -12.62 5.95 10.75
CA PHE A 126 -13.09 5.85 9.37
C PHE A 126 -14.25 6.83 9.08
N MET A 127 -15.20 6.99 10.01
CA MET A 127 -16.29 7.95 9.87
C MET A 127 -15.80 9.41 9.89
N CYS A 128 -14.78 9.74 10.68
CA CYS A 128 -14.13 11.05 10.62
C CYS A 128 -13.51 11.29 9.24
N ILE A 129 -12.76 10.32 8.71
CA ILE A 129 -12.14 10.40 7.38
C ILE A 129 -13.21 10.50 6.26
N LEU A 130 -14.33 9.80 6.40
CA LEU A 130 -15.48 9.93 5.49
C LEU A 130 -16.02 11.37 5.50
N ARG A 131 -16.19 11.98 6.68
CA ARG A 131 -16.63 13.37 6.79
C ARG A 131 -15.62 14.34 6.20
N LEU A 132 -14.32 14.15 6.47
CA LEU A 132 -13.21 14.94 5.91
C LEU A 132 -13.13 14.86 4.38
N SER A 133 -13.54 13.74 3.79
CA SER A 133 -13.53 13.54 2.33
C SER A 133 -14.84 13.98 1.66
N THR A 134 -15.82 14.51 2.41
CA THR A 134 -17.14 14.90 1.91
C THR A 134 -17.31 16.41 1.89
N HIS A 135 -17.19 17.02 0.70
CA HIS A 135 -17.35 18.48 0.54
C HIS A 135 -18.79 18.98 0.70
N LYS A 136 -19.78 18.07 0.68
CA LYS A 136 -21.21 18.38 0.78
C LYS A 136 -21.91 17.42 1.73
N GLU A 137 -21.95 17.78 3.02
CA GLU A 137 -22.60 17.00 4.07
C GLU A 137 -24.14 17.10 3.99
N SER A 138 -24.65 18.27 3.61
CA SER A 138 -26.09 18.48 3.38
C SER A 138 -26.36 19.61 2.36
N ALA A 139 -27.62 19.96 2.13
CA ALA A 139 -27.98 21.12 1.30
C ALA A 139 -27.65 22.48 1.94
N GLU A 140 -27.41 22.49 3.26
CA GLU A 140 -27.11 23.68 4.06
C GLU A 140 -25.64 23.70 4.51
N ASN A 141 -25.04 22.52 4.68
CA ASN A 141 -23.68 22.32 5.17
C ASN A 141 -22.79 21.76 4.06
N PHE A 142 -22.06 22.63 3.38
CA PHE A 142 -21.19 22.27 2.27
C PHE A 142 -20.13 23.34 2.01
N PHE A 143 -19.14 22.97 1.20
CA PHE A 143 -18.16 23.85 0.61
C PHE A 143 -18.40 24.01 -0.88
N THR A 144 -17.86 25.08 -1.46
CA THR A 144 -17.59 25.05 -2.90
C THR A 144 -16.54 23.97 -3.21
N PRO A 145 -16.59 23.33 -4.39
CA PRO A 145 -15.57 22.39 -4.85
C PRO A 145 -14.12 22.88 -4.66
N GLU A 146 -13.84 24.11 -5.10
CA GLU A 146 -12.53 24.76 -5.00
C GLU A 146 -12.15 25.07 -3.55
N GLY A 147 -13.07 25.64 -2.77
CA GLY A 147 -12.84 25.94 -1.35
C GLY A 147 -12.53 24.69 -0.53
N PHE A 148 -13.22 23.57 -0.79
CA PHE A 148 -12.89 22.29 -0.18
C PHE A 148 -11.49 21.81 -0.54
N GLY A 149 -11.15 21.85 -1.83
CA GLY A 149 -9.82 21.47 -2.33
C GLY A 149 -8.68 22.27 -1.68
N HIS A 150 -8.87 23.57 -1.47
CA HIS A 150 -7.93 24.41 -0.73
C HIS A 150 -7.84 24.02 0.75
N VAL A 151 -8.98 23.85 1.42
CA VAL A 151 -8.99 23.54 2.86
C VAL A 151 -8.28 22.22 3.14
N ILE A 152 -8.52 21.17 2.38
CA ILE A 152 -7.90 19.86 2.63
C ILE A 152 -6.41 19.83 2.30
N TYR A 153 -5.98 20.63 1.32
CA TYR A 153 -4.59 20.67 0.84
C TYR A 153 -3.73 21.60 1.70
N ASP A 154 -4.17 22.86 1.86
CA ASP A 154 -3.38 23.91 2.52
C ASP A 154 -3.27 23.70 4.03
N ASN A 155 -4.23 23.02 4.65
CA ASN A 155 -4.19 22.64 6.06
C ASN A 155 -3.63 21.22 6.29
N TYR A 156 -3.05 20.59 5.26
CA TYR A 156 -2.46 19.25 5.35
C TYR A 156 -3.42 18.23 5.99
N ILE A 157 -4.71 18.27 5.66
CA ILE A 157 -5.69 17.29 6.16
C ILE A 157 -5.40 15.94 5.51
N PHE A 158 -5.13 15.95 4.20
CA PHE A 158 -4.62 14.80 3.46
C PHE A 158 -3.27 15.11 2.82
N ASP A 159 -2.42 14.10 2.80
CA ASP A 159 -1.22 14.00 1.98
C ASP A 159 -1.14 12.56 1.41
N ILE A 160 -0.21 12.30 0.50
CA ILE A 160 -0.08 10.98 -0.13
C ILE A 160 0.19 9.86 0.88
N PRO A 161 1.12 10.02 1.86
CA PRO A 161 1.30 9.02 2.93
C PRO A 161 0.01 8.68 3.69
N ARG A 162 -0.79 9.67 4.10
CA ARG A 162 -2.08 9.43 4.77
C ARG A 162 -3.05 8.69 3.85
N LEU A 163 -3.13 9.06 2.58
CA LEU A 163 -4.03 8.40 1.62
C LEU A 163 -3.62 6.94 1.40
N PHE A 164 -2.33 6.64 1.32
CA PHE A 164 -1.81 5.27 1.33
C PHE A 164 -2.21 4.55 2.61
N ASP A 165 -1.97 5.15 3.78
CA ASP A 165 -2.24 4.51 5.06
C ASP A 165 -3.74 4.22 5.25
N ILE A 166 -4.61 5.14 4.86
CA ILE A 166 -6.07 4.99 4.87
C ILE A 166 -6.48 3.82 3.96
N CYS A 167 -5.94 3.76 2.75
CA CYS A 167 -6.21 2.65 1.83
C CYS A 167 -5.76 1.32 2.41
N SER A 168 -4.55 1.23 2.97
CA SER A 168 -4.09 -0.03 3.52
C SER A 168 -4.81 -0.45 4.80
N LEU A 169 -5.50 0.45 5.52
CA LEU A 169 -6.36 0.07 6.66
C LEU A 169 -7.74 -0.41 6.20
N TYR A 170 -8.37 0.33 5.27
CA TYR A 170 -9.81 0.20 5.06
C TYR A 170 -10.25 -0.38 3.71
N ALA A 171 -9.33 -0.55 2.74
CA ALA A 171 -9.69 -0.99 1.39
C ALA A 171 -10.35 -2.38 1.34
N ILE A 172 -9.94 -3.33 2.19
CA ILE A 172 -10.44 -4.71 2.15
C ILE A 172 -11.95 -4.76 2.38
N ASN A 173 -12.46 -4.01 3.35
CA ASN A 173 -13.86 -4.08 3.77
C ASN A 173 -14.73 -2.94 3.22
N ASN A 174 -14.13 -1.82 2.81
CA ASN A 174 -14.86 -0.58 2.49
C ASN A 174 -14.52 -0.02 1.11
N LYS A 175 -14.03 -0.86 0.18
CA LYS A 175 -13.50 -0.44 -1.13
C LYS A 175 -14.38 0.57 -1.86
N GLU A 176 -15.67 0.26 -2.06
CA GLU A 176 -16.56 1.11 -2.86
C GLU A 176 -16.76 2.52 -2.27
N LEU A 177 -16.96 2.59 -0.95
CA LEU A 177 -17.12 3.88 -0.27
C LEU A 177 -15.79 4.64 -0.28
N LEU A 178 -14.69 3.94 -0.02
CA LEU A 178 -13.35 4.53 -0.02
C LEU A 178 -12.95 5.05 -1.40
N SER A 179 -13.32 4.37 -2.49
CA SER A 179 -13.13 4.86 -3.85
C SER A 179 -13.85 6.18 -4.10
N LYS A 180 -15.05 6.38 -3.55
CA LYS A 180 -15.76 7.65 -3.62
C LYS A 180 -15.06 8.75 -2.80
N MET A 181 -14.56 8.40 -1.61
CA MET A 181 -13.83 9.32 -0.73
C MET A 181 -12.55 9.83 -1.39
N ILE A 182 -11.67 8.90 -1.80
CA ILE A 182 -10.39 9.22 -2.44
C ILE A 182 -10.61 9.87 -3.80
N GLY A 183 -11.57 9.38 -4.59
CA GLY A 183 -11.94 9.99 -5.87
C GLY A 183 -12.43 11.43 -5.71
N ASN A 184 -13.21 11.74 -4.65
CA ASN A 184 -13.60 13.13 -4.38
C ASN A 184 -12.39 13.99 -4.01
N ILE A 185 -11.46 13.49 -3.19
CA ILE A 185 -10.23 14.23 -2.81
C ILE A 185 -9.41 14.60 -4.06
N PHE A 186 -9.08 13.63 -4.91
CA PHE A 186 -8.31 13.87 -6.14
C PHE A 186 -9.07 14.76 -7.14
N LYS A 187 -10.40 14.62 -7.21
CA LYS A 187 -11.23 15.43 -8.11
C LYS A 187 -11.25 16.91 -7.70
N GLN A 188 -11.33 17.21 -6.41
CA GLN A 188 -11.41 18.60 -5.94
C GLN A 188 -10.03 19.28 -5.82
N GLN A 189 -8.95 18.50 -5.82
CA GLN A 189 -7.59 19.01 -5.68
C GLN A 189 -6.62 18.24 -6.56
N GLU A 190 -6.30 18.80 -7.72
CA GLU A 190 -5.39 18.21 -8.71
C GLU A 190 -3.94 18.15 -8.22
N GLY A 191 -3.57 18.97 -7.23
CA GLY A 191 -2.23 18.97 -6.61
C GLY A 191 -1.80 17.61 -6.08
N TYR A 192 -2.74 16.78 -5.62
CA TYR A 192 -2.45 15.42 -5.17
C TYR A 192 -1.92 14.50 -6.27
N THR A 193 -2.28 14.72 -7.54
CA THR A 193 -1.72 13.94 -8.65
C THR A 193 -0.23 14.21 -8.83
N ARG A 194 0.18 15.48 -8.69
CA ARG A 194 1.59 15.88 -8.72
C ARG A 194 2.33 15.32 -7.51
N ASP A 195 1.76 15.48 -6.31
CA ASP A 195 2.38 15.02 -5.08
C ASP A 195 2.51 13.48 -5.07
N LEU A 196 1.59 12.76 -5.73
CA LEU A 196 1.68 11.33 -5.96
C LEU A 196 2.89 10.97 -6.86
N SER A 197 3.09 11.68 -7.97
CA SER A 197 4.27 11.51 -8.83
C SER A 197 5.57 11.70 -8.03
N ASP A 198 5.65 12.73 -7.19
CA ASP A 198 6.82 12.99 -6.36
C ASP A 198 7.01 11.92 -5.26
N ALA A 199 5.92 11.46 -4.65
CA ALA A 199 5.95 10.34 -3.70
C ALA A 199 6.46 9.05 -4.37
N ILE A 200 6.02 8.75 -5.59
CA ILE A 200 6.47 7.58 -6.35
C ILE A 200 7.99 7.65 -6.57
N LYS A 201 8.53 8.80 -6.98
CA LYS A 201 9.99 8.98 -7.15
C LYS A 201 10.74 8.72 -5.84
N SER A 202 10.23 9.24 -4.72
CA SER A 202 10.80 8.99 -3.40
C SER A 202 10.80 7.50 -3.04
N ILE A 203 9.69 6.81 -3.29
CA ILE A 203 9.56 5.36 -3.07
C ILE A 203 10.58 4.60 -3.91
N LYS A 204 10.71 4.92 -5.21
CA LYS A 204 11.71 4.32 -6.13
C LYS A 204 13.12 4.44 -5.56
N ASP A 205 13.48 5.64 -5.08
CA ASP A 205 14.80 5.90 -4.50
C ASP A 205 15.03 5.10 -3.22
N VAL A 206 14.03 4.99 -2.34
CA VAL A 206 14.14 4.23 -1.10
C VAL A 206 14.27 2.74 -1.36
N ILE A 207 13.43 2.17 -2.25
CA ILE A 207 13.54 0.76 -2.68
C ILE A 207 14.94 0.51 -3.24
N THR A 208 15.37 1.32 -4.22
CA THR A 208 16.67 1.13 -4.88
C THR A 208 17.83 1.18 -3.88
N LYS A 209 17.81 2.13 -2.94
CA LYS A 209 18.84 2.24 -1.89
C LYS A 209 18.84 1.03 -0.95
N ARG A 210 17.67 0.64 -0.43
CA ARG A 210 17.53 -0.52 0.46
C ARG A 210 17.97 -1.80 -0.24
N MET A 211 17.56 -1.99 -1.49
CA MET A 211 17.93 -3.18 -2.25
C MET A 211 19.40 -3.23 -2.60
N LYS A 212 20.03 -2.10 -2.94
CA LYS A 212 21.47 -2.04 -3.17
C LYS A 212 22.25 -2.45 -1.92
N VAL A 213 21.88 -1.91 -0.75
CA VAL A 213 22.52 -2.28 0.52
C VAL A 213 22.36 -3.78 0.77
N PHE A 214 21.15 -4.29 0.62
CA PHE A 214 20.87 -5.71 0.78
C PHE A 214 21.71 -6.60 -0.15
N LEU A 215 21.68 -6.34 -1.45
CA LEU A 215 22.44 -7.12 -2.45
C LEU A 215 23.94 -7.10 -2.18
N THR A 216 24.48 -5.98 -1.68
CA THR A 216 25.90 -5.92 -1.28
C THR A 216 26.22 -6.75 -0.05
N GLN A 217 25.27 -6.93 0.85
CA GLN A 217 25.44 -7.73 2.09
C GLN A 217 25.20 -9.23 1.85
N THR A 218 24.30 -9.59 0.93
CA THR A 218 23.85 -10.98 0.69
C THR A 218 24.43 -11.64 -0.58
N GLY A 219 25.11 -10.86 -1.44
CA GLY A 219 25.72 -11.34 -2.68
C GLY A 219 26.82 -12.40 -2.50
N PRO A 220 27.27 -13.06 -3.59
CA PRO A 220 28.31 -14.09 -3.53
C PRO A 220 29.60 -13.54 -2.93
N LYS A 221 29.96 -14.08 -1.76
CA LYS A 221 31.12 -13.63 -0.98
C LYS A 221 32.42 -13.92 -1.74
N LYS A 222 33.32 -12.94 -1.81
CA LYS A 222 34.75 -13.23 -1.98
C LYS A 222 35.20 -14.05 -0.77
N LEU A 223 36.05 -15.05 -0.99
CA LEU A 223 36.54 -16.09 -0.04
C LEU A 223 37.03 -15.64 1.36
N HIS A 224 37.02 -14.34 1.69
CA HIS A 224 37.57 -13.78 2.93
C HIS A 224 36.68 -12.77 3.67
N THR A 225 35.36 -12.75 3.48
CA THR A 225 34.49 -11.82 4.22
C THR A 225 33.35 -12.52 4.97
N THR A 226 33.47 -12.54 6.29
CA THR A 226 32.46 -13.00 7.24
C THR A 226 31.46 -11.89 7.53
N ALA A 227 30.56 -11.59 6.59
CA ALA A 227 29.34 -10.84 6.89
C ALA A 227 28.15 -11.76 6.60
N THR A 228 27.63 -12.43 7.63
CA THR A 228 26.31 -13.05 7.58
C THR A 228 25.31 -11.95 7.93
N SER A 229 24.45 -11.54 6.98
CA SER A 229 23.25 -10.78 7.33
C SER A 229 22.50 -11.57 8.40
N SER A 230 22.02 -10.90 9.45
CA SER A 230 21.27 -11.60 10.49
C SER A 230 19.92 -12.06 9.93
N SER A 231 19.39 -13.19 10.42
CA SER A 231 18.06 -13.67 10.01
C SER A 231 16.97 -12.61 10.16
N GLN A 232 17.09 -11.75 11.18
CA GLN A 232 16.16 -10.66 11.44
C GLN A 232 16.17 -9.58 10.36
N GLU A 233 17.35 -9.16 9.87
CA GLU A 233 17.46 -8.17 8.79
C GLU A 233 16.79 -8.65 7.50
N LEU A 234 16.88 -9.95 7.22
CA LEU A 234 16.17 -10.56 6.10
C LEU A 234 14.66 -10.43 6.34
N ILE A 235 14.16 -10.91 7.47
CA ILE A 235 12.73 -10.88 7.81
C ILE A 235 12.17 -9.45 7.77
N ASP A 236 12.88 -8.47 8.31
CA ASP A 236 12.49 -7.06 8.29
C ASP A 236 12.39 -6.51 6.86
N LEU A 237 13.28 -6.94 5.96
CA LEU A 237 13.19 -6.57 4.54
C LEU A 237 11.97 -7.22 3.88
N LEU A 238 11.67 -8.48 4.21
CA LEU A 238 10.51 -9.17 3.66
C LEU A 238 9.20 -8.46 4.05
N TYR A 239 9.05 -8.12 5.33
CA TYR A 239 7.92 -7.33 5.81
C TYR A 239 7.86 -5.96 5.15
N TYR A 240 9.02 -5.31 4.95
CA TYR A 240 9.07 -4.03 4.24
C TYR A 240 8.55 -4.14 2.80
N ILE A 241 8.94 -5.17 2.06
CA ILE A 241 8.45 -5.39 0.70
C ILE A 241 6.96 -5.74 0.70
N LEU A 242 6.52 -6.65 1.57
CA LEU A 242 5.12 -7.02 1.71
C LEU A 242 4.24 -5.80 1.97
N ASP A 243 4.60 -4.97 2.95
CA ASP A 243 3.84 -3.78 3.31
C ASP A 243 3.79 -2.77 2.18
N LEU A 244 4.88 -2.60 1.46
CA LEU A 244 4.95 -1.69 0.32
C LEU A 244 4.04 -2.16 -0.82
N SER A 245 4.15 -3.45 -1.21
CA SER A 245 3.33 -4.03 -2.27
C SER A 245 1.85 -4.00 -1.91
N CYS A 246 1.48 -4.43 -0.68
CA CYS A 246 0.11 -4.34 -0.18
C CYS A 246 -0.42 -2.90 -0.20
N THR A 247 0.40 -1.93 0.22
CA THR A 247 -0.02 -0.52 0.31
C THR A 247 -0.31 0.05 -1.07
N ILE A 248 0.57 -0.19 -2.04
CA ILE A 248 0.38 0.28 -3.41
C ILE A 248 -0.83 -0.42 -4.05
N ASN A 249 -0.94 -1.75 -3.92
CA ASN A 249 -2.07 -2.50 -4.47
C ASN A 249 -3.41 -2.01 -3.91
N ARG A 250 -3.49 -1.82 -2.59
CA ARG A 250 -4.72 -1.32 -1.96
C ARG A 250 -5.08 0.08 -2.43
N PHE A 251 -4.10 0.98 -2.49
CA PHE A 251 -4.31 2.33 -3.02
C PHE A 251 -4.80 2.31 -4.47
N LEU A 252 -4.14 1.56 -5.36
CA LEU A 252 -4.54 1.46 -6.77
C LEU A 252 -5.87 0.76 -6.99
N SER A 253 -6.22 -0.18 -6.11
CA SER A 253 -7.53 -0.82 -6.14
C SER A 253 -8.66 0.16 -5.81
N VAL A 254 -8.38 1.14 -4.94
CA VAL A 254 -9.33 2.17 -4.49
C VAL A 254 -9.35 3.35 -5.46
N ASN A 255 -8.21 3.74 -6.00
CA ASN A 255 -8.06 4.84 -6.96
C ASN A 255 -7.40 4.37 -8.28
N PRO A 256 -8.14 3.65 -9.15
CA PRO A 256 -7.57 3.10 -10.39
C PRO A 256 -7.00 4.15 -11.35
N GLN A 257 -7.50 5.39 -11.29
CA GLN A 257 -6.99 6.48 -12.13
C GLN A 257 -5.51 6.78 -11.87
N SER A 258 -5.02 6.53 -10.65
CA SER A 258 -3.61 6.71 -10.29
C SER A 258 -2.67 5.71 -10.96
N LYS A 259 -3.17 4.60 -11.51
CA LYS A 259 -2.33 3.60 -12.20
C LYS A 259 -1.51 4.25 -13.33
N ILE A 260 -2.11 5.21 -14.05
CA ILE A 260 -1.42 5.91 -15.14
C ILE A 260 -0.23 6.73 -14.63
N THR A 261 -0.31 7.31 -13.43
CA THR A 261 0.80 8.04 -12.81
C THR A 261 1.94 7.08 -12.47
N PHE A 262 1.64 5.92 -11.89
CA PHE A 262 2.64 4.87 -11.63
C PHE A 262 3.28 4.35 -12.92
N PHE A 263 2.49 4.23 -13.98
CA PHE A 263 2.96 3.79 -15.28
C PHE A 263 3.92 4.81 -15.91
N HIS A 264 3.54 6.10 -15.96
CA HIS A 264 4.37 7.18 -16.48
C HIS A 264 5.68 7.39 -15.71
N GLU A 265 5.70 7.07 -14.42
CA GLU A 265 6.91 7.11 -13.60
C GLU A 265 7.78 5.84 -13.74
N ASP A 266 7.51 4.99 -14.75
CA ASP A 266 8.21 3.72 -15.01
C ASP A 266 8.32 2.82 -13.78
N PHE A 267 7.33 2.86 -12.88
CA PHE A 267 7.38 2.10 -11.63
C PHE A 267 7.37 0.59 -11.90
N HIS A 268 6.55 0.16 -12.87
CA HIS A 268 6.42 -1.22 -13.32
C HIS A 268 7.73 -1.79 -13.87
N LEU A 269 8.46 -1.05 -14.73
CA LEU A 269 9.72 -1.49 -15.32
C LEU A 269 10.88 -1.47 -14.34
N THR A 270 10.98 -0.42 -13.53
CA THR A 270 12.17 -0.21 -12.68
C THR A 270 12.04 -0.91 -11.32
N GLN A 271 10.91 -0.70 -10.63
CA GLN A 271 10.78 -1.14 -9.25
C GLN A 271 10.23 -2.55 -9.15
N VAL A 272 9.24 -2.94 -9.94
CA VAL A 272 8.72 -4.31 -9.84
C VAL A 272 9.82 -5.31 -10.23
N CYS A 273 10.53 -5.08 -11.34
CA CYS A 273 11.67 -5.94 -11.70
C CYS A 273 12.75 -5.95 -10.61
N SER A 274 13.05 -4.80 -9.99
CA SER A 274 14.00 -4.74 -8.87
C SER A 274 13.51 -5.51 -7.64
N LEU A 275 12.24 -5.38 -7.26
CA LEU A 275 11.63 -6.09 -6.14
C LEU A 275 11.63 -7.60 -6.39
N ILE A 276 11.47 -8.03 -7.64
CA ILE A 276 11.48 -9.46 -7.97
C ILE A 276 12.88 -10.04 -7.97
N HIS A 277 13.86 -9.32 -8.49
CA HIS A 277 15.27 -9.68 -8.30
C HIS A 277 15.65 -9.78 -6.81
N SER A 278 15.02 -8.93 -5.99
CA SER A 278 15.20 -8.86 -4.55
C SER A 278 14.61 -10.07 -3.83
N PHE A 279 13.41 -10.53 -4.22
CA PHE A 279 12.82 -11.77 -3.72
C PHE A 279 13.71 -12.97 -3.98
N GLU A 280 14.38 -13.02 -5.14
CA GLU A 280 15.25 -14.15 -5.47
C GLU A 280 16.54 -14.17 -4.63
N THR A 281 17.14 -13.00 -4.43
CA THR A 281 18.29 -12.87 -3.53
C THR A 281 17.87 -13.17 -2.09
N PHE A 282 16.68 -12.74 -1.69
CA PHE A 282 16.10 -13.07 -0.40
C PHE A 282 15.91 -14.57 -0.22
N LEU A 283 15.26 -15.27 -1.16
CA LEU A 283 15.02 -16.70 -1.07
C LEU A 283 16.34 -17.47 -0.90
N ARG A 284 17.35 -17.14 -1.70
CA ARG A 284 18.69 -17.74 -1.60
C ARG A 284 19.40 -17.40 -0.28
N ALA A 285 19.23 -16.18 0.22
CA ALA A 285 19.79 -15.79 1.51
C ALA A 285 19.08 -16.51 2.67
N TYR A 286 17.76 -16.63 2.58
CA TYR A 286 16.91 -17.33 3.53
C TYR A 286 17.22 -18.83 3.58
N GLU A 287 17.29 -19.50 2.42
CA GLU A 287 17.69 -20.92 2.29
C GLU A 287 19.11 -21.19 2.83
N ARG A 288 20.04 -20.23 2.70
CA ARG A 288 21.40 -20.36 3.25
C ARG A 288 21.48 -20.18 4.76
N VAL A 289 20.59 -19.35 5.31
CA VAL A 289 20.56 -19.00 6.73
C VAL A 289 19.78 -20.02 7.54
N GLN A 290 18.73 -20.62 6.98
CA GLN A 290 17.94 -21.66 7.66
C GLN A 290 18.39 -23.08 7.29
N GLN A 291 19.15 -23.71 8.18
CA GLN A 291 19.37 -25.17 8.23
C GLN A 291 18.47 -25.88 9.27
N SER A 292 17.44 -25.23 9.83
CA SER A 292 16.68 -25.74 10.99
C SER A 292 15.17 -25.45 10.97
N ASN A 293 14.39 -26.38 11.54
CA ASN A 293 12.91 -26.54 11.56
C ASN A 293 12.00 -25.37 12.02
N GLU A 294 12.46 -24.13 12.17
CA GLU A 294 11.62 -22.94 12.48
C GLU A 294 11.07 -22.28 11.20
N ILE A 295 10.55 -23.12 10.29
CA ILE A 295 10.42 -22.81 8.85
C ILE A 295 9.02 -22.30 8.47
N SER A 296 7.94 -22.66 9.18
CA SER A 296 6.58 -22.50 8.64
C SER A 296 6.10 -21.06 8.49
N ASP A 297 6.30 -20.22 9.51
CA ASP A 297 5.53 -18.96 9.60
C ASP A 297 6.08 -17.88 8.65
N ASN A 298 7.38 -17.90 8.36
CA ASN A 298 8.00 -16.93 7.45
C ASN A 298 7.86 -17.30 5.96
N ILE A 299 7.58 -18.56 5.64
CA ILE A 299 7.33 -18.98 4.24
C ILE A 299 6.01 -18.41 3.74
N ASP A 300 4.97 -18.41 4.57
CA ASP A 300 3.67 -17.86 4.18
C ASP A 300 3.77 -16.37 3.88
N ILE A 301 4.51 -15.62 4.71
CA ILE A 301 4.80 -14.20 4.48
C ILE A 301 5.59 -14.00 3.18
N PHE A 302 6.50 -14.92 2.86
CA PHE A 302 7.28 -14.84 1.63
C PHE A 302 6.42 -15.03 0.38
N GLU A 303 5.59 -16.07 0.38
CA GLU A 303 4.67 -16.33 -0.73
C GLU A 303 3.66 -15.19 -0.90
N GLU A 304 3.15 -14.64 0.20
CA GLU A 304 2.24 -13.48 0.18
C GLU A 304 2.94 -12.24 -0.42
N ALA A 305 4.16 -11.94 0.01
CA ALA A 305 4.93 -10.81 -0.50
C ALA A 305 5.24 -10.95 -2.00
N LYS A 306 5.58 -12.18 -2.43
CA LYS A 306 5.79 -12.54 -3.84
C LYS A 306 4.50 -12.32 -4.62
N TYR A 307 3.38 -12.88 -4.14
CA TYR A 307 2.07 -12.76 -4.78
C TYR A 307 1.65 -11.30 -4.95
N GLU A 308 1.66 -10.50 -3.88
CA GLU A 308 1.28 -9.09 -3.93
C GLU A 308 2.13 -8.28 -4.93
N THR A 309 3.42 -8.57 -5.03
CA THR A 309 4.31 -7.88 -5.99
C THR A 309 4.01 -8.26 -7.44
N ILE A 310 3.72 -9.54 -7.70
CA ILE A 310 3.36 -10.04 -9.04
C ILE A 310 1.99 -9.49 -9.46
N VAL A 311 1.02 -9.46 -8.54
CA VAL A 311 -0.29 -8.85 -8.76
C VAL A 311 -0.16 -7.38 -9.13
N LEU A 312 0.70 -6.62 -8.44
CA LEU A 312 0.96 -5.21 -8.74
C LEU A 312 1.46 -5.02 -10.17
N PHE A 313 2.42 -5.85 -10.59
CA PHE A 313 2.92 -5.82 -11.97
C PHE A 313 1.80 -6.09 -12.99
N ASN A 314 1.07 -7.17 -12.77
CA ASN A 314 0.03 -7.61 -13.69
C ASN A 314 -1.08 -6.56 -13.82
N ASP A 315 -1.52 -5.98 -12.70
CA ASP A 315 -2.59 -4.99 -12.67
C ASP A 315 -2.19 -3.71 -13.42
N LEU A 316 -0.93 -3.25 -13.26
CA LEU A 316 -0.39 -2.12 -14.02
C LEU A 316 -0.28 -2.43 -15.52
N LEU A 317 0.24 -3.60 -15.88
CA LEU A 317 0.35 -4.04 -17.28
C LEU A 317 -1.03 -4.13 -17.94
N ALA A 318 -1.98 -4.79 -17.28
CA ALA A 318 -3.35 -4.94 -17.79
C ALA A 318 -4.02 -3.59 -17.96
N SER A 319 -4.06 -2.77 -16.90
CA SER A 319 -4.83 -1.52 -16.90
C SER A 319 -4.24 -0.42 -17.80
N CYS A 320 -2.91 -0.36 -17.92
CA CYS A 320 -2.24 0.73 -18.64
C CYS A 320 -1.85 0.34 -20.07
N CYS A 321 -1.71 -0.95 -20.38
CA CYS A 321 -1.33 -1.40 -21.71
C CYS A 321 -2.43 -2.21 -22.39
N VAL A 322 -2.96 -3.26 -21.74
CA VAL A 322 -3.85 -4.24 -22.38
C VAL A 322 -5.27 -3.69 -22.54
N ASP A 323 -5.87 -3.15 -21.49
CA ASP A 323 -7.24 -2.63 -21.50
C ASP A 323 -7.42 -1.49 -22.52
N PRO A 324 -6.48 -0.51 -22.64
CA PRO A 324 -6.58 0.52 -23.68
C PRO A 324 -6.57 -0.03 -25.11
N LEU A 325 -5.86 -1.13 -25.38
CA LEU A 325 -5.86 -1.78 -26.70
C LEU A 325 -7.26 -2.33 -27.04
N LEU A 326 -7.94 -2.92 -26.06
CA LEU A 326 -9.29 -3.45 -26.22
C LEU A 326 -10.32 -2.34 -26.49
N ILE A 327 -10.09 -1.14 -25.95
CA ILE A 327 -10.99 0.02 -26.06
C ILE A 327 -10.66 0.88 -27.32
N ASN A 328 -9.63 0.52 -28.11
CA ASN A 328 -9.13 1.25 -29.28
C ASN A 328 -8.58 2.66 -28.99
N GLU A 329 -8.11 2.94 -27.77
CA GLU A 329 -7.42 4.20 -27.46
C GLU A 329 -5.89 4.06 -27.64
N ASN A 330 -5.26 5.01 -28.37
CA ASN A 330 -3.80 5.17 -28.51
C ASN A 330 -2.99 3.89 -28.80
N LYS A 331 -3.39 3.12 -29.82
CA LYS A 331 -2.77 1.83 -30.18
C LYS A 331 -1.25 1.83 -30.37
N SER A 332 -0.66 2.89 -30.95
CA SER A 332 0.77 2.88 -31.29
C SER A 332 1.70 3.05 -30.10
N GLU A 333 1.38 3.96 -29.18
CA GLU A 333 2.21 4.21 -27.97
C GLU A 333 2.14 3.00 -27.02
N ASN A 334 0.94 2.42 -26.85
CA ASN A 334 0.74 1.25 -26.00
C ASN A 334 1.53 0.02 -26.48
N VAL A 335 1.66 -0.17 -27.80
CA VAL A 335 2.39 -1.32 -28.36
C VAL A 335 3.91 -1.19 -28.16
N GLU A 336 4.48 0.00 -28.29
CA GLU A 336 5.92 0.20 -28.01
C GLU A 336 6.24 -0.09 -26.53
N SER A 337 5.38 0.39 -25.63
CA SER A 337 5.48 0.07 -24.20
C SER A 337 5.37 -1.44 -23.94
N ILE A 338 4.42 -2.13 -24.58
CA ILE A 338 4.27 -3.60 -24.46
C ILE A 338 5.51 -4.34 -24.94
N ASN A 339 6.06 -3.97 -26.10
CA ASN A 339 7.26 -4.59 -26.65
C ASN A 339 8.47 -4.42 -25.72
N ASN A 340 8.62 -3.23 -25.13
CA ASN A 340 9.67 -2.97 -24.15
C ASN A 340 9.48 -3.84 -22.90
N ILE A 341 8.25 -3.97 -22.41
CA ILE A 341 7.91 -4.83 -21.27
C ILE A 341 8.21 -6.30 -21.60
N PHE A 342 7.70 -6.85 -22.70
CA PHE A 342 7.91 -8.25 -23.06
C PHE A 342 9.40 -8.58 -23.25
N SER A 343 10.15 -7.68 -23.88
CA SER A 343 11.61 -7.86 -24.06
C SER A 343 12.35 -7.91 -22.71
N LEU A 344 11.91 -7.10 -21.73
CA LEU A 344 12.43 -7.14 -20.37
C LEU A 344 12.07 -8.46 -19.67
N LEU A 345 10.81 -8.89 -19.76
CA LEU A 345 10.33 -10.13 -19.12
C LEU A 345 11.12 -11.36 -19.57
N ILE A 346 11.43 -11.47 -20.85
CA ILE A 346 12.17 -12.61 -21.40
C ILE A 346 13.64 -12.60 -21.02
N THR A 347 14.20 -11.41 -20.82
CA THR A 347 15.54 -11.29 -20.25
C THR A 347 15.53 -11.77 -18.79
N GLU A 348 14.46 -11.47 -18.06
CA GLU A 348 14.26 -11.82 -16.65
C GLU A 348 13.54 -13.17 -16.46
N LYS A 349 14.09 -14.25 -17.04
CA LYS A 349 13.49 -15.60 -17.06
C LYS A 349 13.00 -16.14 -15.71
N ARG A 350 13.59 -15.72 -14.60
CA ARG A 350 13.16 -16.15 -13.26
C ARG A 350 11.91 -15.44 -12.79
N PHE A 351 11.85 -14.13 -13.01
CA PHE A 351 10.62 -13.41 -12.79
C PHE A 351 9.52 -14.01 -13.64
N LEU A 352 9.79 -14.24 -14.93
CA LEU A 352 8.82 -14.80 -15.84
C LEU A 352 8.28 -16.16 -15.35
N ALA A 353 9.15 -17.06 -14.86
CA ALA A 353 8.71 -18.32 -14.27
C ALA A 353 7.83 -18.13 -13.02
N ALA A 354 8.16 -17.17 -12.15
CA ALA A 354 7.35 -16.83 -10.97
C ALA A 354 6.01 -16.16 -11.34
N TYR A 355 5.99 -15.35 -12.38
CA TYR A 355 4.80 -14.71 -12.91
C TYR A 355 3.82 -15.77 -13.45
N GLU A 356 4.33 -16.76 -14.18
CA GLU A 356 3.59 -17.91 -14.70
C GLU A 356 2.94 -18.80 -13.63
N ASP A 357 3.29 -18.63 -12.34
CA ASP A 357 2.57 -19.28 -11.23
C ASP A 357 1.15 -18.73 -11.04
N TYR A 358 0.95 -17.46 -11.40
CA TYR A 358 -0.26 -16.70 -11.08
C TYR A 358 -0.98 -16.15 -12.33
N PHE A 359 -0.22 -15.81 -13.37
CA PHE A 359 -0.72 -15.16 -14.59
C PHE A 359 -0.01 -15.73 -15.82
N SER A 360 -0.69 -15.78 -16.97
CA SER A 360 -0.11 -16.31 -18.21
C SER A 360 0.26 -15.19 -19.17
N LEU A 361 1.56 -15.07 -19.48
CA LEU A 361 2.05 -14.10 -20.46
C LEU A 361 1.58 -14.46 -21.88
N ASP A 362 1.49 -15.76 -22.20
CA ASP A 362 0.98 -16.23 -23.49
C ASP A 362 -0.45 -15.72 -23.75
N GLN A 363 -1.32 -15.69 -22.73
CA GLN A 363 -2.67 -15.11 -22.87
C GLN A 363 -2.64 -13.61 -23.20
N ILE A 364 -1.70 -12.86 -22.62
CA ILE A 364 -1.54 -11.44 -22.91
C ILE A 364 -0.99 -11.24 -24.33
N ILE A 365 0.01 -12.04 -24.74
CA ILE A 365 0.56 -12.02 -26.10
C ILE A 365 -0.55 -12.28 -27.12
N ASP A 366 -1.40 -13.28 -26.87
CA ASP A 366 -2.55 -13.60 -27.72
C ASP A 366 -3.53 -12.43 -27.84
N ILE A 367 -3.85 -11.76 -26.74
CA ILE A 367 -4.72 -10.57 -26.76
C ILE A 367 -4.11 -9.46 -27.61
N VAL A 368 -2.81 -9.17 -27.45
CA VAL A 368 -2.12 -8.12 -28.20
C VAL A 368 -2.08 -8.47 -29.69
N HIS A 369 -1.81 -9.73 -30.04
CA HIS A 369 -1.82 -10.19 -31.43
C HIS A 369 -3.21 -10.09 -32.08
N GLN A 370 -4.28 -10.42 -31.33
CA GLN A 370 -5.65 -10.33 -31.86
C GLN A 370 -6.15 -8.89 -32.03
N THR A 371 -5.62 -7.96 -31.23
CA THR A 371 -6.11 -6.57 -31.19
C THR A 371 -5.26 -5.61 -32.02
N THR A 372 -4.04 -6.02 -32.38
CA THR A 372 -3.07 -5.20 -33.12
C THR A 372 -2.39 -5.99 -34.24
N ASP A 373 -2.28 -5.39 -35.42
CA ASP A 373 -1.51 -5.96 -36.55
C ASP A 373 0.01 -5.69 -36.40
N LEU A 374 0.46 -5.32 -35.20
CA LEU A 374 1.78 -4.71 -34.97
C LEU A 374 2.81 -5.69 -34.40
N LEU A 375 2.38 -6.83 -33.88
CA LEU A 375 3.25 -7.96 -33.55
C LEU A 375 3.24 -8.94 -34.71
N ASP A 376 4.41 -9.20 -35.30
CA ASP A 376 4.53 -10.24 -36.32
C ASP A 376 4.65 -11.65 -35.70
N ASP A 377 4.39 -12.69 -36.51
CA ASP A 377 4.46 -14.09 -36.09
C ASP A 377 5.86 -14.48 -35.54
N GLN A 378 6.93 -13.80 -35.98
CA GLN A 378 8.28 -14.08 -35.51
C GLN A 378 8.52 -13.53 -34.10
N GLN A 379 8.02 -12.32 -33.82
CA GLN A 379 8.06 -11.70 -32.51
C GLN A 379 7.24 -12.50 -31.50
N ILE A 380 6.03 -12.92 -31.87
CA ILE A 380 5.18 -13.77 -31.01
C ILE A 380 5.90 -15.07 -30.67
N LYS A 381 6.45 -15.74 -31.69
CA LYS A 381 7.20 -16.97 -31.47
C LYS A 381 8.43 -16.75 -30.57
N PHE A 382 9.17 -15.67 -30.79
CA PHE A 382 10.28 -15.29 -29.92
C PHE A 382 9.81 -15.11 -28.48
N TYR A 383 8.66 -14.46 -28.28
CA TYR A 383 8.14 -14.22 -26.94
C TYR A 383 7.72 -15.52 -26.23
N THR A 384 6.90 -16.35 -26.89
CA THR A 384 6.44 -17.63 -26.36
C THR A 384 7.58 -18.65 -26.15
N ASP A 385 8.59 -18.68 -27.02
CA ASP A 385 9.76 -19.54 -26.83
C ASP A 385 10.58 -19.10 -25.59
N GLY A 386 10.63 -17.79 -25.31
CA GLY A 386 11.22 -17.25 -24.09
C GLY A 386 10.50 -17.67 -22.81
N VAL A 387 9.16 -17.67 -22.82
CA VAL A 387 8.32 -18.18 -21.71
C VAL A 387 8.62 -19.66 -21.43
N LYS A 388 8.61 -20.50 -22.47
CA LYS A 388 8.93 -21.92 -22.33
C LYS A 388 10.31 -22.14 -21.74
N GLN A 389 11.31 -21.40 -22.23
CA GLN A 389 12.67 -21.50 -21.72
C GLN A 389 12.79 -21.08 -20.25
N ALA A 390 12.02 -20.06 -19.83
CA ALA A 390 11.97 -19.64 -18.43
C ALA A 390 11.42 -20.74 -17.52
N ILE A 391 10.29 -21.35 -17.92
CA ILE A 391 9.66 -22.46 -17.20
C ILE A 391 10.57 -23.70 -17.17
N GLU A 392 11.24 -24.02 -18.27
CA GLU A 392 12.19 -25.15 -18.33
C GLU A 392 13.38 -24.97 -17.39
N LEU A 393 13.90 -23.74 -17.26
CA LEU A 393 15.06 -23.44 -16.42
C LEU A 393 14.75 -23.37 -14.93
N TYR A 394 13.58 -22.86 -14.56
CA TYR A 394 13.25 -22.54 -13.17
C TYR A 394 12.03 -23.27 -12.63
N GLY A 395 11.28 -23.98 -13.46
CA GLY A 395 10.01 -24.61 -13.11
C GLY A 395 8.92 -23.60 -12.73
N THR A 396 7.71 -24.10 -12.52
CA THR A 396 6.72 -23.45 -11.66
C THR A 396 6.82 -24.09 -10.26
N PRO A 397 6.78 -23.37 -9.14
CA PRO A 397 6.77 -23.95 -7.78
C PRO A 397 5.74 -25.07 -7.54
N SER A 398 4.62 -25.10 -8.27
CA SER A 398 3.70 -26.26 -8.25
C SER A 398 4.34 -27.54 -8.82
N CYS A 399 5.33 -27.41 -9.70
CA CYS A 399 6.17 -28.50 -10.21
C CYS A 399 7.38 -28.81 -9.30
N GLN A 400 8.02 -27.78 -8.71
CA GLN A 400 9.17 -27.97 -7.81
C GLN A 400 8.79 -28.57 -6.45
N ARG A 401 7.60 -28.27 -5.89
CA ARG A 401 7.12 -28.93 -4.66
C ARG A 401 6.94 -30.45 -4.84
N LYS A 402 6.59 -30.92 -6.04
CA LYS A 402 6.56 -32.36 -6.36
C LYS A 402 7.96 -32.98 -6.45
N LEU A 403 8.90 -32.28 -7.08
CA LEU A 403 10.29 -32.74 -7.22
C LEU A 403 11.04 -32.85 -5.88
N ILE A 404 10.71 -32.00 -4.89
CA ILE A 404 11.29 -32.08 -3.54
C ILE A 404 10.65 -33.21 -2.72
N SER A 405 9.36 -33.54 -2.96
CA SER A 405 8.68 -34.67 -2.31
C SER A 405 9.02 -36.05 -2.90
N GLU A 406 9.68 -36.09 -4.06
CA GLU A 406 10.02 -37.34 -4.79
C GLU A 406 11.53 -37.59 -4.88
N GLN A 407 12.33 -37.12 -3.91
CA GLN A 407 13.67 -37.70 -3.75
C GLN A 407 13.56 -39.08 -3.09
N PRO A 408 14.02 -40.17 -3.73
CA PRO A 408 14.05 -41.47 -3.10
C PRO A 408 15.00 -41.40 -1.91
N LEU A 409 14.57 -41.88 -0.75
CA LEU A 409 15.48 -42.25 0.35
C LEU A 409 16.58 -43.13 -0.25
N GLY A 410 17.79 -42.59 -0.33
CA GLY A 410 18.95 -43.33 -0.81
C GLY A 410 19.14 -44.59 0.02
N ASP A 411 19.26 -45.72 -0.67
CA ASP A 411 19.62 -47.00 -0.10
C ASP A 411 20.83 -46.85 0.83
N VAL A 412 20.63 -47.18 2.11
CA VAL A 412 21.71 -47.35 3.06
C VAL A 412 22.41 -48.65 2.69
N ASP A 413 23.62 -48.54 2.13
CA ASP A 413 24.54 -49.66 1.92
C ASP A 413 24.91 -50.29 3.27
N GLU A 414 24.17 -51.33 3.66
CA GLU A 414 24.63 -52.34 4.61
C GLU A 414 25.75 -53.16 3.95
N LYS A 415 26.99 -52.67 4.04
CA LYS A 415 28.23 -53.46 4.02
C LYS A 415 29.44 -52.56 4.25
N ASN A 416 29.93 -52.54 5.48
CA ASN A 416 31.30 -52.95 5.82
C ASN A 416 31.57 -52.75 7.32
N VAL A 417 31.88 -53.90 7.95
CA VAL A 417 32.68 -54.19 9.15
C VAL A 417 33.33 -53.02 9.87
#